data_AF-A0A425VMC9-F1
#
_entry.id   AF-A0A425VMC9-F1
#
_cell.length_a   1.000
_cell.length_b   1.000
_cell.length_c   1.000
_cell.angle_alpha   90.00
_cell.angle_beta   90.00
_cell.angle_gamma   90.00
#
_symmetry.space_group_name_H-M   'P 1'
#
loop_
_entity.id
_entity.type
_entity.pdbx_description
1 polymer ?
#
loop_
_entity_poly.entity_id
_entity_poly.type
_entity_poly.pdbx_seq_one_letter_code
_entity_poly.pdbx_strand_id
1 'polypeptide(L)'
;METTKQKTLKGSFSLFGKGLHTGLSLTVTFNPAPDNTGYKIQRIDLEGQPIIDAIAENVIDTQRGTVIAKGEARVSTIEHGMAALYAMGIDNCLIQINGPEFPILDGSAAMYVEKIREIGIVDQNAPKDYYIIRKKMEYKDESGSIITILPDEQFSITAMCSFESKFISSQFATLDDIDKFADEISPARTFVFVRDIMPLLQANLIKGGDLDNAIVIYEKQVDQPTLDQLADLLKVPHMDATSIGYIQNKPLIWDNECTRHKLLDIIGDVALIGKPIKGRIVATRPGHTVNNKFARMIRKDIRKHEIQAPIYDPNDEPLMDNIRIRELLPHRYPMQLVDKVVAMGATTIVGVKNITANEPFFQGHFPQEPVMPGVLQIEAMAQCGGLLVLSQVEEPERWSTYFLKIDNVKFRQKVVPGDTLLFRVELLNPVRHGISSMQGYMFVGDNVVAEATFTAQIVKNK
;
A
#
# COMPACT_ATOMS: atom_id res chain seq x y z
N MET A 1 -11.79 -16.59 -10.39
CA MET A 1 -10.59 -15.84 -10.79
C MET A 1 -9.41 -16.50 -10.10
N GLU A 2 -8.36 -16.89 -10.84
CA GLU A 2 -7.11 -17.32 -10.21
C GLU A 2 -6.60 -16.19 -9.31
N THR A 3 -6.40 -16.51 -8.04
CA THR A 3 -5.84 -15.58 -7.06
C THR A 3 -4.35 -15.44 -7.35
N THR A 4 -3.93 -14.28 -7.84
CA THR A 4 -2.51 -13.95 -7.97
C THR A 4 -1.81 -14.18 -6.64
N LYS A 5 -0.69 -14.91 -6.62
CA LYS A 5 0.07 -15.21 -5.40
C LYS A 5 1.05 -14.08 -5.08
N GLN A 6 1.38 -13.93 -3.79
CA GLN A 6 2.50 -13.10 -3.37
C GLN A 6 3.80 -13.62 -3.99
N LYS A 7 4.76 -12.73 -4.20
CA LYS A 7 6.06 -13.07 -4.77
C LYS A 7 7.20 -12.63 -3.86
N THR A 8 8.27 -13.40 -3.85
CA THR A 8 9.55 -13.02 -3.24
C THR A 8 10.70 -13.35 -4.19
N LEU A 9 11.92 -12.94 -3.83
CA LEU A 9 13.12 -13.28 -4.59
C LEU A 9 13.39 -14.79 -4.51
N LYS A 10 13.91 -15.39 -5.58
CA LYS A 10 14.30 -16.81 -5.59
C LYS A 10 15.58 -17.07 -4.78
N GLY A 11 16.42 -16.06 -4.63
CA GLY A 11 17.65 -16.08 -3.85
C GLY A 11 18.05 -14.66 -3.43
N SER A 12 19.19 -14.52 -2.76
CA SER A 12 19.68 -13.21 -2.33
C SER A 12 20.61 -12.59 -3.37
N PHE A 13 20.61 -11.27 -3.45
CA PHE A 13 21.62 -10.51 -4.21
C PHE A 13 22.10 -9.29 -3.42
N SER A 14 23.32 -8.85 -3.71
CA SER A 14 23.91 -7.67 -3.08
C SER A 14 24.33 -6.65 -4.12
N LEU A 15 24.20 -5.37 -3.77
CA LEU A 15 24.70 -4.24 -4.52
C LEU A 15 25.66 -3.45 -3.64
N PHE A 16 26.79 -3.06 -4.22
CA PHE A 16 27.85 -2.32 -3.57
C PHE A 16 28.04 -0.98 -4.28
N GLY A 17 28.18 0.09 -3.51
CA GLY A 17 28.46 1.40 -4.06
C GLY A 17 28.67 2.43 -2.96
N LYS A 18 29.02 3.64 -3.39
CA LYS A 18 29.03 4.79 -2.49
C LYS A 18 27.60 5.27 -2.26
N GLY A 19 27.37 5.85 -1.10
CA GLY A 19 26.12 6.53 -0.82
C GLY A 19 26.14 7.97 -1.32
N LEU A 20 24.99 8.47 -1.80
CA LEU A 20 24.89 9.79 -2.44
C LEU A 20 25.28 10.91 -1.47
N HIS A 21 24.70 10.92 -0.27
CA HIS A 21 24.84 12.04 0.65
C HIS A 21 25.99 11.86 1.61
N THR A 22 26.20 10.64 2.10
CA THR A 22 27.22 10.34 3.10
C THR A 22 28.60 10.08 2.50
N GLY A 23 28.65 9.61 1.25
CA GLY A 23 29.90 9.17 0.59
C GLY A 23 30.48 7.87 1.16
N LEU A 24 29.79 7.20 2.08
CA LEU A 24 30.24 5.94 2.67
C LEU A 24 30.19 4.79 1.65
N SER A 25 31.07 3.80 1.82
CA SER A 25 31.01 2.55 1.06
C SER A 25 29.97 1.61 1.66
N LEU A 26 28.91 1.35 0.91
CA LEU A 26 27.70 0.69 1.38
C LEU A 26 27.47 -0.60 0.60
N THR A 27 26.98 -1.60 1.31
CA THR A 27 26.49 -2.87 0.76
C THR A 27 25.05 -3.04 1.21
N VAL A 28 24.15 -3.14 0.24
CA VAL A 28 22.75 -3.51 0.47
C VAL A 28 22.52 -4.92 -0.08
N THR A 29 21.90 -5.79 0.72
CA THR A 29 21.58 -7.17 0.35
C THR A 29 20.08 -7.38 0.42
N PHE A 30 19.49 -7.82 -0.68
CA PHE A 30 18.08 -8.13 -0.79
C PHE A 30 17.89 -9.63 -0.68
N ASN A 31 17.07 -10.07 0.26
CA ASN A 31 16.86 -11.47 0.59
C ASN A 31 15.39 -11.87 0.40
N PRO A 32 15.12 -13.14 0.03
CA PRO A 32 13.78 -13.71 0.09
C PRO A 32 13.19 -13.55 1.50
N ALA A 33 11.87 -13.39 1.60
CA ALA A 33 11.19 -13.28 2.87
C ALA A 33 9.86 -14.07 2.90
N PRO A 34 9.42 -14.56 4.07
CA PRO A 34 8.17 -15.30 4.22
C PRO A 34 6.93 -14.50 3.79
N ASP A 35 5.83 -15.20 3.59
CA ASP A 35 4.53 -14.64 3.23
C ASP A 35 4.12 -13.55 4.22
N ASN A 36 3.49 -12.48 3.72
CA ASN A 36 2.99 -11.34 4.50
C ASN A 36 4.08 -10.59 5.31
N THR A 37 5.36 -10.74 4.97
CA THR A 37 6.45 -9.97 5.58
C THR A 37 6.42 -8.50 5.16
N GLY A 38 6.04 -8.22 3.91
CA GLY A 38 6.25 -6.92 3.28
C GLY A 38 7.75 -6.63 3.08
N TYR A 39 8.08 -5.35 3.00
CA TYR A 39 9.46 -4.87 2.94
C TYR A 39 10.00 -4.51 4.33
N LYS A 40 11.13 -5.11 4.69
CA LYS A 40 11.80 -4.87 5.96
C LYS A 40 13.25 -4.48 5.73
N ILE A 41 13.69 -3.38 6.33
CA ILE A 41 15.07 -2.90 6.23
C ILE A 41 15.78 -3.12 7.57
N GLN A 42 16.86 -3.90 7.55
CA GLN A 42 17.67 -4.24 8.71
C GLN A 42 19.03 -3.54 8.65
N ARG A 43 19.35 -2.76 9.68
CA ARG A 43 20.68 -2.14 9.85
C ARG A 43 21.62 -3.13 10.52
N ILE A 44 22.44 -3.82 9.73
CA ILE A 44 23.32 -4.89 10.23
C ILE A 44 24.60 -4.37 10.91
N ASP A 45 24.91 -3.08 10.72
CA ASP A 45 26.04 -2.39 11.33
C ASP A 45 25.75 -1.88 12.76
N LEU A 46 24.49 -1.87 13.18
CA LEU A 46 24.07 -1.44 14.53
C LEU A 46 23.94 -2.63 15.48
N GLU A 47 24.19 -2.39 16.78
CA GLU A 47 23.97 -3.37 17.83
C GLU A 47 22.49 -3.82 17.84
N GLY A 48 22.26 -5.11 18.01
CA GLY A 48 20.91 -5.70 17.97
C GLY A 48 20.28 -5.78 16.57
N GLN A 49 20.97 -5.31 15.52
CA GLN A 49 20.55 -5.36 14.13
C GLN A 49 19.06 -4.99 13.92
N PRO A 50 18.65 -3.78 14.34
CA PRO A 50 17.27 -3.33 14.33
C PRO A 50 16.65 -3.39 12.93
N ILE A 51 15.36 -3.72 12.90
CA ILE A 51 14.55 -3.85 11.68
C ILE A 51 13.49 -2.76 11.63
N ILE A 52 13.47 -2.00 10.53
CA ILE A 52 12.50 -0.98 10.20
C ILE A 52 11.52 -1.55 9.17
N ASP A 53 10.22 -1.45 9.44
CA ASP A 53 9.19 -1.76 8.44
C ASP A 53 9.18 -0.63 7.39
N ALA A 54 9.35 -0.94 6.11
CA ALA A 54 9.37 0.07 5.05
C ALA A 54 7.94 0.49 4.67
N ILE A 55 7.33 1.27 5.56
CA ILE A 55 5.97 1.79 5.46
C ILE A 55 5.95 3.31 5.64
N ALA A 56 4.96 3.97 5.06
CA ALA A 56 4.91 5.43 5.00
C ALA A 56 4.88 6.12 6.39
N GLU A 57 4.39 5.45 7.44
CA GLU A 57 4.41 5.98 8.81
C GLU A 57 5.81 6.07 9.41
N ASN A 58 6.72 5.20 8.98
CA ASN A 58 8.11 5.20 9.45
C ASN A 58 8.97 6.21 8.70
N VAL A 59 8.44 6.89 7.67
CA VAL A 59 9.14 8.01 7.01
C VAL A 59 9.17 9.20 7.96
N ILE A 60 10.38 9.59 8.35
CA ILE A 60 10.62 10.70 9.29
C ILE A 60 11.13 11.98 8.60
N ASP A 61 11.68 11.85 7.41
CA ASP A 61 12.30 12.94 6.67
C ASP A 61 12.16 12.68 5.17
N THR A 62 11.97 13.75 4.40
CA THR A 62 11.78 13.74 2.95
C THR A 62 12.64 14.80 2.26
N GLN A 63 13.55 15.45 2.99
CA GLN A 63 14.50 16.38 2.41
C GLN A 63 15.54 15.59 1.60
N ARG A 64 15.51 15.78 0.26
CA ARG A 64 16.50 15.24 -0.69
C ARG A 64 16.56 13.70 -0.80
N GLY A 65 15.48 13.02 -0.40
CA GLY A 65 15.28 11.58 -0.53
C GLY A 65 14.27 11.09 0.51
N THR A 66 13.91 9.81 0.48
CA THR A 66 12.99 9.22 1.47
C THR A 66 13.76 8.55 2.59
N VAL A 67 13.46 8.95 3.83
CA VAL A 67 14.17 8.49 5.02
C VAL A 67 13.20 7.81 5.98
N ILE A 68 13.45 6.54 6.28
CA ILE A 68 12.70 5.79 7.29
C ILE A 68 13.51 5.62 8.58
N ALA A 69 12.82 5.54 9.72
CA ALA A 69 13.44 5.27 11.00
C ALA A 69 12.55 4.47 11.96
N LYS A 70 13.18 3.75 12.89
CA LYS A 70 12.54 3.09 14.04
C LYS A 70 13.54 2.94 15.17
N GLY A 71 13.25 3.56 16.31
CA GLY A 71 14.22 3.69 17.39
C GLY A 71 15.46 4.46 16.91
N GLU A 72 16.65 3.90 17.12
CA GLU A 72 17.92 4.49 16.72
C GLU A 72 18.31 4.20 15.26
N ALA A 73 17.62 3.24 14.62
CA ALA A 73 17.90 2.88 13.23
C ALA A 73 17.24 3.87 12.27
N ARG A 74 18.04 4.42 11.35
CA ARG A 74 17.62 5.32 10.27
C ARG A 74 18.23 4.87 8.94
N VAL A 75 17.46 4.92 7.85
CA VAL A 75 17.94 4.62 6.50
C VAL A 75 17.37 5.64 5.51
N SER A 76 18.22 6.26 4.70
CA SER A 76 17.84 7.19 3.62
C SER A 76 18.04 6.62 2.22
N THR A 77 17.47 7.32 1.23
CA THR A 77 17.68 7.08 -0.21
C THR A 77 17.18 5.70 -0.65
N ILE A 78 16.10 5.23 -0.04
CA ILE A 78 15.54 3.88 -0.29
C ILE A 78 14.71 3.82 -1.58
N GLU A 79 14.27 4.97 -2.09
CA GLU A 79 13.28 5.14 -3.16
C GLU A 79 13.59 4.32 -4.42
N HIS A 80 14.84 4.30 -4.91
CA HIS A 80 15.15 3.56 -6.15
C HIS A 80 15.05 2.04 -5.98
N GLY A 81 15.55 1.53 -4.85
CA GLY A 81 15.43 0.10 -4.51
C GLY A 81 13.98 -0.30 -4.27
N MET A 82 13.19 0.57 -3.63
CA MET A 82 11.76 0.34 -3.40
C MET A 82 10.98 0.35 -4.72
N ALA A 83 11.33 1.26 -5.64
CA ALA A 83 10.71 1.34 -6.95
C ALA A 83 10.95 0.04 -7.75
N ALA A 84 12.19 -0.46 -7.75
CA ALA A 84 12.54 -1.71 -8.40
C ALA A 84 11.77 -2.91 -7.82
N LEU A 85 11.74 -3.07 -6.48
CA LEU A 85 11.00 -4.17 -5.86
C LEU A 85 9.50 -4.12 -6.21
N TYR A 86 8.88 -2.95 -6.07
CA TYR A 86 7.45 -2.77 -6.30
C TYR A 86 7.08 -3.01 -7.76
N ALA A 87 7.82 -2.43 -8.70
CA ALA A 87 7.54 -2.57 -10.13
C ALA A 87 7.82 -3.97 -10.65
N MET A 88 8.83 -4.67 -10.11
CA MET A 88 9.09 -6.08 -10.42
C MET A 88 8.09 -7.05 -9.74
N GLY A 89 7.13 -6.52 -8.99
CA GLY A 89 6.04 -7.29 -8.39
C GLY A 89 6.45 -8.12 -7.17
N ILE A 90 7.59 -7.82 -6.53
CA ILE A 90 7.99 -8.43 -5.26
C ILE A 90 7.05 -7.93 -4.16
N ASP A 91 6.56 -8.82 -3.30
CA ASP A 91 5.70 -8.47 -2.16
C ASP A 91 6.46 -8.55 -0.83
N ASN A 92 7.39 -9.50 -0.72
CA ASN A 92 8.10 -9.79 0.50
C ASN A 92 9.62 -9.75 0.27
N CYS A 93 10.34 -8.91 1.02
CA CYS A 93 11.79 -8.82 0.93
C CYS A 93 12.40 -8.35 2.26
N LEU A 94 13.44 -9.06 2.71
CA LEU A 94 14.29 -8.60 3.81
C LEU A 94 15.55 -7.95 3.23
N ILE A 95 15.76 -6.68 3.56
CA ILE A 95 16.81 -5.85 2.98
C ILE A 95 17.80 -5.51 4.08
N GLN A 96 19.02 -5.99 3.96
CA GLN A 96 20.08 -5.79 4.94
C GLN A 96 21.06 -4.75 4.45
N ILE A 97 21.44 -3.79 5.29
CA ILE A 97 22.37 -2.73 4.92
C ILE A 97 23.35 -2.40 6.03
N ASN A 98 24.61 -2.18 5.66
CA ASN A 98 25.73 -1.90 6.57
C ASN A 98 25.96 -0.40 6.84
N GLY A 99 24.95 0.44 6.64
CA GLY A 99 25.08 1.88 6.84
C GLY A 99 23.76 2.64 6.71
N PRO A 100 23.80 3.97 6.85
CA PRO A 100 22.62 4.81 7.04
C PRO A 100 21.88 5.19 5.76
N GLU A 101 22.34 4.79 4.57
CA GLU A 101 21.68 5.08 3.29
C GLU A 101 21.89 3.94 2.30
N PHE A 102 21.04 3.82 1.28
CA PHE A 102 21.29 2.90 0.17
C PHE A 102 22.39 3.44 -0.76
N PRO A 103 23.18 2.56 -1.41
CA PRO A 103 24.15 3.01 -2.41
C PRO A 103 23.44 3.67 -3.60
N ILE A 104 24.01 4.77 -4.12
CA ILE A 104 23.42 5.52 -5.23
C ILE A 104 23.57 4.79 -6.57
N LEU A 105 24.60 3.94 -6.69
CA LEU A 105 24.93 3.21 -7.91
C LEU A 105 25.14 4.15 -9.10
N ASP A 106 24.37 4.01 -10.17
CA ASP A 106 24.37 4.89 -11.34
C ASP A 106 23.34 6.02 -11.24
N GLY A 107 22.65 6.16 -10.11
CA GLY A 107 21.59 7.14 -9.89
C GLY A 107 20.21 6.69 -10.38
N SER A 108 20.07 5.46 -10.89
CA SER A 108 18.81 4.91 -11.40
C SER A 108 18.36 3.69 -10.60
N ALA A 109 17.33 2.98 -11.09
CA ALA A 109 16.88 1.69 -10.58
C ALA A 109 17.35 0.49 -11.44
N ALA A 110 18.06 0.73 -12.55
CA ALA A 110 18.39 -0.31 -13.53
C ALA A 110 19.18 -1.47 -12.92
N MET A 111 20.22 -1.18 -12.14
CA MET A 111 21.05 -2.22 -11.50
C MET A 111 20.26 -3.08 -10.51
N TYR A 112 19.25 -2.53 -9.84
CA TYR A 112 18.35 -3.30 -8.97
C TYR A 112 17.49 -4.25 -9.81
N VAL A 113 16.90 -3.75 -10.89
CA VAL A 113 16.07 -4.54 -11.82
C VAL A 113 16.87 -5.67 -12.47
N GLU A 114 18.10 -5.39 -12.92
CA GLU A 114 19.00 -6.39 -13.50
C GLU A 114 19.26 -7.54 -12.53
N LYS A 115 19.57 -7.22 -11.26
CA LYS A 115 19.81 -8.26 -10.25
C LYS A 115 18.56 -9.05 -9.87
N ILE A 116 17.39 -8.41 -9.85
CA ILE A 116 16.10 -9.12 -9.65
C ILE A 116 15.83 -10.08 -10.82
N ARG A 117 16.07 -9.65 -12.06
CA ARG A 117 15.94 -10.51 -13.26
C ARG A 117 16.94 -11.67 -13.23
N GLU A 118 18.19 -11.42 -12.84
CA GLU A 118 19.26 -12.43 -12.74
C GLU A 118 18.93 -13.52 -11.70
N ILE A 119 18.51 -13.11 -10.49
CA ILE A 119 18.23 -14.06 -9.39
C ILE A 119 16.90 -14.80 -9.59
N GLY A 120 15.93 -14.12 -10.21
CA GLY A 120 14.58 -14.62 -10.45
C GLY A 120 13.62 -14.41 -9.28
N ILE A 121 12.34 -14.64 -9.55
CA ILE A 121 11.21 -14.41 -8.65
C ILE A 121 10.47 -15.73 -8.44
N VAL A 122 9.94 -15.97 -7.24
CA VAL A 122 9.17 -17.17 -6.90
C VAL A 122 7.82 -16.79 -6.29
N ASP A 123 6.77 -17.51 -6.67
CA ASP A 123 5.45 -17.39 -6.07
C ASP A 123 5.43 -18.02 -4.67
N GLN A 124 4.63 -17.43 -3.79
CA GLN A 124 4.42 -17.85 -2.41
C GLN A 124 3.03 -18.49 -2.23
N ASN A 125 2.72 -18.96 -1.02
CA ASN A 125 1.45 -19.64 -0.77
C ASN A 125 0.29 -18.64 -0.54
N ALA A 126 0.59 -17.49 0.05
CA ALA A 126 -0.40 -16.45 0.31
C ALA A 126 -0.87 -15.75 -0.97
N PRO A 127 -2.18 -15.40 -1.07
CA PRO A 127 -2.68 -14.56 -2.14
C PRO A 127 -2.13 -13.13 -2.03
N LYS A 128 -1.92 -12.50 -3.19
CA LYS A 128 -1.53 -11.11 -3.32
C LYS A 128 -2.73 -10.21 -3.04
N ASP A 129 -2.57 -9.32 -2.08
CA ASP A 129 -3.64 -8.47 -1.58
C ASP A 129 -3.57 -7.08 -2.21
N TYR A 130 -4.27 -6.91 -3.33
CA TYR A 130 -4.35 -5.64 -4.06
C TYR A 130 -5.29 -4.65 -3.38
N TYR A 131 -4.82 -3.43 -3.21
CA TYR A 131 -5.68 -2.30 -2.86
C TYR A 131 -6.33 -1.71 -4.10
N ILE A 132 -7.65 -1.92 -4.23
CA ILE A 132 -8.45 -1.45 -5.36
C ILE A 132 -8.98 -0.04 -5.06
N ILE A 133 -8.64 0.91 -5.92
CA ILE A 133 -9.12 2.28 -5.82
C ILE A 133 -10.54 2.35 -6.35
N ARG A 134 -11.52 2.56 -5.47
CA ARG A 134 -12.96 2.60 -5.83
C ARG A 134 -13.47 4.00 -6.19
N LYS A 135 -12.79 5.05 -5.72
CA LYS A 135 -13.16 6.44 -5.95
C LYS A 135 -11.92 7.31 -6.10
N LYS A 136 -12.09 8.46 -6.76
CA LYS A 136 -11.04 9.49 -6.85
C LYS A 136 -10.58 9.86 -5.43
N MET A 137 -9.26 9.81 -5.22
CA MET A 137 -8.61 10.39 -4.05
C MET A 137 -7.53 11.35 -4.50
N GLU A 138 -7.33 12.44 -3.77
CA GLU A 138 -6.42 13.51 -4.17
C GLU A 138 -5.74 14.11 -2.93
N TYR A 139 -4.43 14.28 -3.03
CA TYR A 139 -3.66 15.07 -2.10
C TYR A 139 -3.09 16.29 -2.82
N LYS A 140 -3.25 17.46 -2.21
CA LYS A 140 -2.73 18.74 -2.71
C LYS A 140 -2.05 19.49 -1.58
N ASP A 141 -0.89 20.06 -1.85
CA ASP A 141 -0.18 20.92 -0.91
C ASP A 141 -0.28 22.41 -1.30
N GLU A 142 0.33 23.26 -0.48
CA GLU A 142 0.36 24.71 -0.69
C GLU A 142 1.31 25.15 -1.82
N SER A 143 2.28 24.30 -2.20
CA SER A 143 3.21 24.58 -3.31
C SER A 143 2.57 24.41 -4.70
N GLY A 144 1.34 23.90 -4.73
CA GLY A 144 0.62 23.57 -5.96
C GLY A 144 0.98 22.18 -6.51
N SER A 145 1.63 21.35 -5.71
CA SER A 145 1.89 19.95 -6.03
C SER A 145 0.62 19.13 -5.76
N ILE A 146 0.27 18.25 -6.70
CA ILE A 146 -0.98 17.48 -6.68
C ILE A 146 -0.67 16.04 -7.04
N ILE A 147 -1.17 15.09 -6.25
CA ILE A 147 -1.20 13.67 -6.59
C ILE A 147 -2.64 13.19 -6.50
N THR A 148 -3.18 12.77 -7.63
CA THR A 148 -4.53 12.21 -7.75
C THR A 148 -4.41 10.74 -8.10
N ILE A 149 -5.21 9.90 -7.46
CA ILE A 149 -5.39 8.50 -7.85
C ILE A 149 -6.85 8.23 -8.21
N LEU A 150 -7.05 7.54 -9.33
CA LEU A 150 -8.34 7.27 -9.95
C LEU A 150 -8.57 5.75 -10.03
N PRO A 151 -9.85 5.29 -10.00
CA PRO A 151 -10.18 3.89 -10.24
C PRO A 151 -9.64 3.42 -11.59
N ASP A 152 -8.95 2.28 -11.58
CA ASP A 152 -8.41 1.61 -12.75
C ASP A 152 -8.20 0.13 -12.40
N GLU A 153 -8.32 -0.77 -13.38
CA GLU A 153 -8.12 -2.20 -13.20
C GLU A 153 -6.64 -2.59 -13.10
N GLN A 154 -5.76 -1.70 -13.61
CA GLN A 154 -4.31 -1.85 -13.61
C GLN A 154 -3.63 -0.72 -12.85
N PHE A 155 -2.33 -0.89 -12.56
CA PHE A 155 -1.50 0.18 -12.05
C PHE A 155 -0.90 0.96 -13.22
N SER A 156 -1.18 2.26 -13.29
CA SER A 156 -0.57 3.16 -14.27
C SER A 156 -0.24 4.51 -13.62
N ILE A 157 0.72 5.23 -14.18
CA ILE A 157 1.16 6.51 -13.63
C ILE A 157 1.55 7.50 -14.72
N THR A 158 1.07 8.74 -14.59
CA THR A 158 1.54 9.90 -15.34
C THR A 158 2.13 10.91 -14.38
N ALA A 159 3.36 11.34 -14.62
CA ALA A 159 4.02 12.40 -13.88
C ALA A 159 4.26 13.61 -14.79
N MET A 160 3.89 14.79 -14.30
CA MET A 160 4.16 16.08 -14.94
C MET A 160 5.09 16.89 -14.05
N CYS A 161 6.27 17.21 -14.56
CA CYS A 161 7.23 18.06 -13.89
C CYS A 161 7.30 19.42 -14.60
N SER A 162 7.44 20.48 -13.81
CA SER A 162 7.58 21.84 -14.31
C SER A 162 8.70 22.48 -13.51
N PHE A 163 9.86 22.66 -14.13
CA PHE A 163 10.98 23.37 -13.52
C PHE A 163 11.08 24.76 -14.14
N GLU A 164 11.48 25.74 -13.34
CA GLU A 164 11.90 27.06 -13.84
C GLU A 164 13.29 26.94 -14.45
N SER A 165 13.35 26.28 -15.61
CA SER A 165 14.56 25.94 -16.37
C SER A 165 14.32 26.11 -17.86
N LYS A 166 15.33 26.63 -18.57
CA LYS A 166 15.34 26.65 -20.05
C LYS A 166 15.66 25.27 -20.65
N PHE A 167 16.28 24.39 -19.86
CA PHE A 167 16.72 23.06 -20.29
C PHE A 167 15.69 21.98 -19.94
N ILE A 168 15.00 22.14 -18.80
CA ILE A 168 13.91 21.26 -18.39
C ILE A 168 12.64 22.09 -18.22
N SER A 169 11.95 22.32 -19.33
CA SER A 169 10.64 22.97 -19.32
C SER A 169 9.57 22.03 -18.74
N SER A 170 8.29 22.36 -18.91
CA SER A 170 7.20 21.47 -18.55
C SER A 170 7.24 20.19 -19.38
N GLN A 171 7.48 19.07 -18.71
CA GLN A 171 7.60 17.75 -19.31
C GLN A 171 6.62 16.78 -18.64
N PHE A 172 6.23 15.75 -19.37
CA PHE A 172 5.47 14.64 -18.83
C PHE A 172 6.16 13.31 -19.14
N ALA A 173 5.95 12.32 -18.28
CA ALA A 173 6.30 10.93 -18.49
C ALA A 173 5.10 10.07 -18.06
N THR A 174 4.86 8.99 -18.79
CA THR A 174 3.78 8.05 -18.49
C THR A 174 4.32 6.64 -18.51
N LEU A 175 3.81 5.82 -17.59
CA LEU A 175 3.97 4.38 -17.55
C LEU A 175 2.55 3.79 -17.50
N ASP A 176 2.05 3.35 -18.64
CA ASP A 176 0.70 2.78 -18.77
C ASP A 176 0.60 1.34 -18.26
N ASP A 177 1.74 0.63 -18.25
CA ASP A 177 1.85 -0.76 -17.83
C ASP A 177 3.12 -0.94 -16.99
N ILE A 178 2.94 -1.44 -15.76
CA ILE A 178 4.03 -1.64 -14.81
C ILE A 178 5.09 -2.62 -15.31
N ASP A 179 4.72 -3.56 -16.18
CA ASP A 179 5.65 -4.55 -16.75
C ASP A 179 6.72 -3.89 -17.63
N LYS A 180 6.45 -2.67 -18.14
CA LYS A 180 7.40 -1.87 -18.93
C LYS A 180 8.35 -1.04 -18.08
N PHE A 181 8.21 -1.02 -16.75
CA PHE A 181 9.04 -0.21 -15.85
C PHE A 181 10.53 -0.44 -16.09
N ALA A 182 10.92 -1.70 -16.23
CA ALA A 182 12.31 -2.10 -16.38
C ALA A 182 12.99 -1.43 -17.59
N ASP A 183 12.26 -1.27 -18.69
CA ASP A 183 12.83 -0.80 -19.95
C ASP A 183 12.58 0.70 -20.17
N GLU A 184 11.44 1.23 -19.69
CA GLU A 184 11.03 2.62 -19.93
C GLU A 184 11.36 3.60 -18.79
N ILE A 185 11.57 3.12 -17.56
CA ILE A 185 11.68 3.98 -16.37
C ILE A 185 12.92 3.67 -15.55
N SER A 186 13.24 2.40 -15.32
CA SER A 186 14.32 1.99 -14.42
C SER A 186 15.69 2.62 -14.73
N PRO A 187 16.07 2.88 -16.00
CA PRO A 187 17.34 3.53 -16.33
C PRO A 187 17.38 5.04 -16.10
N ALA A 188 16.27 5.69 -15.74
CA ALA A 188 16.23 7.15 -15.58
C ALA A 188 17.00 7.60 -14.33
N ARG A 189 18.08 8.34 -14.53
CA ARG A 189 18.99 8.75 -13.46
C ARG A 189 18.51 9.98 -12.69
N THR A 190 18.95 10.06 -11.44
CA THR A 190 18.75 11.24 -10.62
C THR A 190 19.47 12.45 -11.19
N PHE A 191 19.07 13.64 -10.77
CA PHE A 191 19.58 14.89 -11.33
C PHE A 191 19.66 16.00 -10.30
N VAL A 192 20.54 16.96 -10.56
CA VAL A 192 20.75 18.13 -9.71
C VAL A 192 21.07 19.36 -10.55
N PHE A 193 20.57 20.52 -10.13
CA PHE A 193 20.97 21.79 -10.74
C PHE A 193 22.25 22.31 -10.06
N VAL A 194 23.16 22.89 -10.84
CA VAL A 194 24.41 23.48 -10.29
C VAL A 194 24.13 24.51 -9.19
N ARG A 195 23.06 25.31 -9.33
CA ARG A 195 22.62 26.29 -8.32
C ARG A 195 22.30 25.68 -6.95
N ASP A 196 21.96 24.39 -6.92
CA ASP A 196 21.62 23.66 -5.70
C ASP A 196 22.84 22.96 -5.06
N ILE A 197 23.95 22.79 -5.80
CA ILE A 197 25.13 22.04 -5.33
C ILE A 197 25.81 22.74 -4.14
N MET A 198 26.09 24.05 -4.24
CA MET A 198 26.78 24.77 -3.16
C MET A 198 26.01 24.71 -1.82
N PRO A 199 24.69 25.01 -1.77
CA PRO A 199 23.90 24.81 -0.55
C PRO A 199 23.94 23.38 0.00
N LEU A 200 23.94 22.37 -0.89
CA LEU A 200 24.00 20.96 -0.48
C LEU A 200 25.35 20.61 0.16
N LEU A 201 26.47 21.04 -0.43
CA LEU A 201 27.80 20.83 0.14
C LEU A 201 27.94 21.52 1.50
N GLN A 202 27.44 22.76 1.64
CA GLN A 202 27.42 23.49 2.90
C GLN A 202 26.59 22.79 3.98
N ALA A 203 25.54 22.08 3.58
CA ALA A 203 24.72 21.23 4.46
C ALA A 203 25.33 19.84 4.72
N ASN A 204 26.59 19.59 4.31
CA ASN A 204 27.26 18.29 4.43
C ASN A 204 26.58 17.14 3.64
N LEU A 205 25.87 17.45 2.57
CA LEU A 205 25.21 16.49 1.67
C LEU A 205 26.03 16.26 0.40
N ILE A 206 25.54 15.35 -0.47
CA ILE A 206 26.08 15.01 -1.80
C ILE A 206 27.56 14.63 -1.85
N LYS A 207 28.14 14.11 -0.75
CA LYS A 207 29.56 13.73 -0.66
C LYS A 207 29.95 12.59 -1.60
N GLY A 208 28.98 11.79 -2.04
CA GLY A 208 29.16 10.74 -3.03
C GLY A 208 28.64 11.07 -4.42
N GLY A 209 28.08 12.26 -4.66
CA GLY A 209 27.61 12.65 -5.99
C GLY A 209 28.75 12.78 -7.00
N ASP A 210 28.57 12.27 -8.21
CA ASP A 210 29.46 12.51 -9.35
C ASP A 210 28.70 12.49 -10.69
N LEU A 211 29.42 12.69 -11.79
CA LEU A 211 28.86 12.70 -13.15
C LEU A 211 28.47 11.31 -13.69
N ASP A 212 28.83 10.23 -12.98
CA ASP A 212 28.46 8.86 -13.33
C ASP A 212 27.17 8.41 -12.64
N ASN A 213 26.78 9.08 -11.54
CA ASN A 213 25.59 8.76 -10.75
C ASN A 213 24.52 9.85 -10.70
N ALA A 214 24.72 11.00 -11.34
CA ALA A 214 23.70 12.04 -11.45
C ALA A 214 23.84 12.84 -12.75
N ILE A 215 22.71 13.28 -13.29
CA ILE A 215 22.66 14.28 -14.36
C ILE A 215 22.85 15.66 -13.73
N VAL A 216 23.92 16.36 -14.09
CA VAL A 216 24.18 17.72 -13.59
C VAL A 216 23.72 18.75 -14.62
N ILE A 217 22.87 19.69 -14.19
CA ILE A 217 22.24 20.67 -15.08
C ILE A 217 22.77 22.07 -14.74
N TYR A 218 23.56 22.62 -15.63
CA TYR A 218 24.10 23.97 -15.52
C TYR A 218 23.30 24.96 -16.37
N GLU A 219 22.31 25.59 -15.78
CA GLU A 219 21.30 26.36 -16.51
C GLU A 219 21.32 27.86 -16.26
N LYS A 220 21.93 28.29 -15.15
CA LYS A 220 22.07 29.69 -14.75
C LYS A 220 23.56 29.94 -14.64
N GLN A 221 24.06 30.79 -15.52
CA GLN A 221 25.45 31.19 -15.52
C GLN A 221 25.81 31.77 -14.14
N VAL A 222 26.86 31.25 -13.53
CA VAL A 222 27.54 31.83 -12.37
C VAL A 222 28.84 32.49 -12.83
N ASP A 223 29.46 33.29 -11.96
CA ASP A 223 30.78 33.83 -12.25
C ASP A 223 31.85 32.73 -12.22
N GLN A 224 32.90 32.89 -13.04
CA GLN A 224 33.98 31.90 -13.19
C GLN A 224 34.61 31.48 -11.85
N PRO A 225 34.95 32.40 -10.91
CA PRO A 225 35.51 32.01 -9.62
C PRO A 225 34.61 31.09 -8.80
N THR A 226 33.30 31.34 -8.79
CA THR A 226 32.33 30.47 -8.10
C THR A 226 32.27 29.08 -8.72
N LEU A 227 32.34 28.99 -10.05
CA LEU A 227 32.34 27.71 -10.76
C LEU A 227 33.64 26.93 -10.53
N ASP A 228 34.79 27.61 -10.56
CA ASP A 228 36.10 27.01 -10.29
C ASP A 228 36.15 26.48 -8.84
N GLN A 229 35.64 27.25 -7.88
CA GLN A 229 35.52 26.81 -6.49
C GLN A 229 34.67 25.54 -6.36
N LEU A 230 33.53 25.47 -7.06
CA LEU A 230 32.70 24.26 -7.09
C LEU A 230 33.44 23.07 -7.71
N ALA A 231 34.15 23.31 -8.82
CA ALA A 231 34.92 22.29 -9.52
C ALA A 231 36.04 21.72 -8.62
N ASP A 232 36.75 22.58 -7.89
CA ASP A 232 37.77 22.19 -6.91
C ASP A 232 37.18 21.37 -5.75
N LEU A 233 36.05 21.80 -5.19
CA LEU A 233 35.37 21.09 -4.10
C LEU A 233 34.91 19.69 -4.52
N LEU A 234 34.39 19.57 -5.74
CA LEU A 234 33.91 18.30 -6.31
C LEU A 234 35.03 17.48 -6.96
N LYS A 235 36.24 18.04 -7.08
CA LYS A 235 37.41 17.45 -7.75
C LYS A 235 37.12 17.08 -9.22
N VAL A 236 36.42 17.96 -9.93
CA VAL A 236 36.15 17.83 -11.36
C VAL A 236 36.94 18.87 -12.16
N PRO A 237 37.20 18.65 -13.46
CA PRO A 237 37.88 19.64 -14.29
C PRO A 237 37.16 20.99 -14.32
N HIS A 238 37.92 22.08 -14.35
CA HIS A 238 37.37 23.42 -14.57
C HIS A 238 36.71 23.50 -15.95
N MET A 239 35.68 24.33 -16.05
CA MET A 239 34.93 24.54 -17.28
C MET A 239 34.65 26.03 -17.48
N ASP A 240 34.44 26.43 -18.72
CA ASP A 240 34.04 27.79 -19.04
C ASP A 240 32.63 28.08 -18.50
N ALA A 241 32.51 29.09 -17.62
CA ALA A 241 31.24 29.45 -17.00
C ALA A 241 30.16 29.90 -18.01
N THR A 242 30.53 30.25 -19.24
CA THR A 242 29.58 30.56 -20.32
C THR A 242 28.98 29.31 -20.97
N SER A 243 29.58 28.13 -20.77
CA SER A 243 29.16 26.86 -21.35
C SER A 243 28.02 26.20 -20.54
N ILE A 244 26.83 26.81 -20.60
CA ILE A 244 25.61 26.27 -19.99
C ILE A 244 25.11 25.00 -20.71
N GLY A 245 24.51 24.08 -19.96
CA GLY A 245 23.98 22.83 -20.50
C GLY A 245 24.03 21.67 -19.50
N TYR A 246 23.94 20.45 -20.03
CA TYR A 246 24.16 19.24 -19.25
C TYR A 246 25.66 18.98 -19.08
N ILE A 247 26.09 18.80 -17.84
CA ILE A 247 27.44 18.35 -17.49
C ILE A 247 27.32 16.87 -17.17
N GLN A 248 27.77 16.00 -18.08
CA GLN A 248 27.58 14.55 -17.95
C GLN A 248 28.63 13.77 -18.73
N ASN A 249 29.04 12.61 -18.18
CA ASN A 249 29.94 11.67 -18.87
C ASN A 249 29.19 10.80 -19.89
N LYS A 250 27.88 10.60 -19.69
CA LYS A 250 27.00 9.80 -20.54
C LYS A 250 25.82 10.66 -20.99
N PRO A 251 25.40 10.59 -22.26
CA PRO A 251 24.26 11.36 -22.75
C PRO A 251 22.97 10.99 -22.02
N LEU A 252 21.93 11.81 -22.18
CA LEU A 252 20.59 11.45 -21.73
C LEU A 252 20.07 10.24 -22.52
N ILE A 253 19.33 9.37 -21.85
CA ILE A 253 18.65 8.25 -22.50
C ILE A 253 17.37 8.75 -23.19
N TRP A 254 16.70 9.71 -22.57
CA TRP A 254 15.51 10.39 -23.10
C TRP A 254 15.58 11.88 -22.84
N ASP A 255 14.99 12.69 -23.73
CA ASP A 255 14.86 14.14 -23.51
C ASP A 255 14.10 14.48 -22.21
N ASN A 256 13.22 13.58 -21.76
CA ASN A 256 12.45 13.70 -20.52
C ASN A 256 12.97 12.80 -19.38
N GLU A 257 14.24 12.38 -19.39
CA GLU A 257 14.83 11.48 -18.38
C GLU A 257 14.61 11.97 -16.94
N CYS A 258 14.74 13.27 -16.68
CA CYS A 258 14.47 13.85 -15.35
C CYS A 258 13.02 13.66 -14.89
N THR A 259 12.04 13.71 -15.81
CA THR A 259 10.64 13.48 -15.48
C THR A 259 10.34 12.00 -15.29
N ARG A 260 10.99 11.12 -16.08
CA ARG A 260 10.95 9.66 -15.88
C ARG A 260 11.55 9.27 -14.52
N HIS A 261 12.62 9.93 -14.11
CA HIS A 261 13.19 9.73 -12.78
C HIS A 261 12.22 10.18 -11.66
N LYS A 262 11.50 11.29 -11.85
CA LYS A 262 10.45 11.67 -10.89
C LYS A 262 9.29 10.68 -10.84
N LEU A 263 8.97 10.03 -11.96
CA LEU A 263 8.01 8.92 -11.99
C LEU A 263 8.54 7.71 -11.20
N LEU A 264 9.82 7.35 -11.39
CA LEU A 264 10.52 6.32 -10.61
C LEU A 264 10.44 6.63 -9.10
N ASP A 265 10.75 7.86 -8.68
CA ASP A 265 10.65 8.31 -7.28
C ASP A 265 9.24 8.10 -6.71
N ILE A 266 8.19 8.44 -7.48
CA ILE A 266 6.81 8.23 -7.04
C ILE A 266 6.54 6.75 -6.83
N ILE A 267 6.98 5.86 -7.72
CA ILE A 267 6.79 4.40 -7.55
C ILE A 267 7.50 3.93 -6.27
N GLY A 268 8.71 4.41 -6.02
CA GLY A 268 9.46 4.10 -4.80
C GLY A 268 8.76 4.55 -3.52
N ASP A 269 8.18 5.74 -3.52
CA ASP A 269 7.45 6.26 -2.36
C ASP A 269 6.07 5.58 -2.21
N VAL A 270 5.41 5.24 -3.31
CA VAL A 270 4.14 4.48 -3.35
C VAL A 270 4.34 3.06 -2.84
N ALA A 271 5.51 2.46 -3.04
CA ALA A 271 5.84 1.15 -2.48
C ALA A 271 5.70 1.11 -0.94
N LEU A 272 5.92 2.25 -0.28
CA LEU A 272 5.74 2.40 1.17
C LEU A 272 4.28 2.42 1.61
N ILE A 273 3.32 2.35 0.69
CA ILE A 273 1.92 2.04 0.99
C ILE A 273 1.80 0.62 1.58
N GLY A 274 2.74 -0.28 1.24
CA GLY A 274 2.81 -1.62 1.80
C GLY A 274 1.77 -2.60 1.25
N LYS A 275 1.09 -2.23 0.16
CA LYS A 275 0.23 -3.09 -0.66
C LYS A 275 0.34 -2.70 -2.12
N PRO A 276 0.27 -3.66 -3.07
CA PRO A 276 0.13 -3.35 -4.49
C PRO A 276 -1.21 -2.65 -4.76
N ILE A 277 -1.24 -1.70 -5.68
CA ILE A 277 -2.42 -0.86 -5.95
C ILE A 277 -2.96 -1.16 -7.35
N LYS A 278 -4.29 -1.19 -7.46
CA LYS A 278 -5.02 -1.09 -8.74
C LYS A 278 -5.65 0.28 -8.85
N GLY A 279 -5.16 1.09 -9.78
CA GLY A 279 -5.53 2.49 -9.90
C GLY A 279 -4.51 3.28 -10.71
N ARG A 280 -4.96 4.40 -11.27
CA ARG A 280 -4.14 5.30 -12.07
C ARG A 280 -3.72 6.53 -11.28
N ILE A 281 -2.42 6.77 -11.18
CA ILE A 281 -1.84 7.95 -10.54
C ILE A 281 -1.60 9.05 -11.58
N VAL A 282 -2.00 10.28 -11.26
CA VAL A 282 -1.65 11.49 -12.00
C VAL A 282 -0.99 12.45 -11.02
N ALA A 283 0.29 12.73 -11.23
CA ALA A 283 1.09 13.58 -10.35
C ALA A 283 1.56 14.84 -11.08
N THR A 284 1.36 16.01 -10.46
CA THR A 284 1.83 17.31 -10.93
C THR A 284 2.80 17.89 -9.91
N ARG A 285 4.01 18.24 -10.37
CA ARG A 285 5.13 18.71 -9.53
C ARG A 285 5.41 17.76 -8.34
N PRO A 286 5.60 16.46 -8.59
CA PRO A 286 5.82 15.49 -7.52
C PRO A 286 7.14 15.72 -6.77
N GLY A 287 7.20 15.19 -5.54
CA GLY A 287 8.39 15.15 -4.70
C GLY A 287 8.13 14.34 -3.43
N HIS A 288 9.19 13.85 -2.79
CA HIS A 288 9.09 12.87 -1.70
C HIS A 288 8.15 13.28 -0.56
N THR A 289 8.12 14.56 -0.19
CA THR A 289 7.18 15.07 0.84
C THR A 289 5.72 14.83 0.45
N VAL A 290 5.34 15.22 -0.77
CA VAL A 290 3.96 15.11 -1.28
C VAL A 290 3.63 13.63 -1.53
N ASN A 291 4.57 12.87 -2.09
CA ASN A 291 4.44 11.43 -2.30
C ASN A 291 4.20 10.69 -0.98
N ASN A 292 4.96 10.99 0.07
CA ASN A 292 4.79 10.39 1.39
C ASN A 292 3.44 10.76 2.03
N LYS A 293 3.02 12.03 1.94
CA LYS A 293 1.73 12.47 2.46
C LYS A 293 0.58 11.77 1.74
N PHE A 294 0.68 11.61 0.42
CA PHE A 294 -0.23 10.80 -0.37
C PHE A 294 -0.21 9.32 0.08
N ALA A 295 0.96 8.70 0.21
CA ALA A 295 1.09 7.31 0.68
C ALA A 295 0.48 7.11 2.08
N ARG A 296 0.69 8.04 3.02
CA ARG A 296 0.06 8.04 4.35
C ARG A 296 -1.46 8.19 4.26
N MET A 297 -1.98 9.02 3.36
CA MET A 297 -3.41 9.16 3.12
C MET A 297 -4.01 7.84 2.63
N ILE A 298 -3.38 7.19 1.64
CA ILE A 298 -3.82 5.89 1.13
C ILE A 298 -3.72 4.83 2.23
N ARG A 299 -2.65 4.77 3.02
CA ARG A 299 -2.55 3.82 4.13
C ARG A 299 -3.59 4.04 5.22
N LYS A 300 -3.92 5.29 5.53
CA LYS A 300 -5.04 5.60 6.43
C LYS A 300 -6.36 5.11 5.85
N ASP A 301 -6.55 5.22 4.55
CA ASP A 301 -7.71 4.71 3.84
C ASP A 301 -7.73 3.18 3.85
N ILE A 302 -6.61 2.52 3.57
CA ILE A 302 -6.43 1.07 3.68
C ILE A 302 -6.76 0.61 5.09
N ARG A 303 -6.24 1.24 6.15
CA ARG A 303 -6.57 0.83 7.54
C ARG A 303 -8.04 1.05 7.90
N LYS A 304 -8.67 2.10 7.36
CA LYS A 304 -10.12 2.31 7.53
C LYS A 304 -10.94 1.25 6.81
N HIS A 305 -10.44 0.78 5.66
CA HIS A 305 -11.08 -0.18 4.79
C HIS A 305 -10.38 -1.56 4.81
N GLU A 306 -9.55 -1.88 5.82
CA GLU A 306 -8.98 -3.25 5.98
C GLU A 306 -10.14 -4.24 6.10
N ILE A 307 -11.23 -3.72 6.65
CA ILE A 307 -12.56 -4.26 6.65
C ILE A 307 -13.31 -3.61 5.47
N GLN A 308 -13.11 -4.12 4.27
CA GLN A 308 -13.91 -3.69 3.12
C GLN A 308 -15.31 -4.29 3.22
N ALA A 309 -16.31 -3.47 2.90
CA ALA A 309 -17.65 -3.95 2.63
C ALA A 309 -17.58 -5.00 1.50
N PRO A 310 -18.24 -6.14 1.65
CA PRO A 310 -18.41 -7.10 0.55
C PRO A 310 -19.03 -6.42 -0.67
N ILE A 311 -18.62 -6.84 -1.86
CA ILE A 311 -19.33 -6.45 -3.09
C ILE A 311 -20.69 -7.15 -3.06
N TYR A 312 -21.75 -6.37 -3.20
CA TYR A 312 -23.12 -6.86 -3.27
C TYR A 312 -23.81 -6.27 -4.50
N ASP A 313 -24.09 -7.12 -5.48
CA ASP A 313 -24.98 -6.80 -6.58
C ASP A 313 -26.36 -7.41 -6.27
N PRO A 314 -27.43 -6.61 -6.14
CA PRO A 314 -28.77 -7.14 -5.90
C PRO A 314 -29.33 -7.99 -7.06
N ASN A 315 -28.71 -7.95 -8.24
CA ASN A 315 -29.10 -8.77 -9.40
C ASN A 315 -28.50 -10.18 -9.38
N ASP A 316 -27.48 -10.43 -8.56
CA ASP A 316 -26.87 -11.76 -8.44
C ASP A 316 -27.81 -12.73 -7.70
N GLU A 317 -27.86 -13.98 -8.17
CA GLU A 317 -28.57 -15.05 -7.47
C GLU A 317 -27.90 -15.36 -6.12
N PRO A 318 -28.66 -15.43 -5.01
CA PRO A 318 -28.08 -15.73 -3.71
C PRO A 318 -27.65 -17.20 -3.60
N LEU A 319 -26.55 -17.45 -2.88
CA LEU A 319 -26.14 -18.80 -2.49
C LEU A 319 -27.15 -19.48 -1.56
N MET A 320 -27.78 -18.70 -0.68
CA MET A 320 -28.90 -19.14 0.14
C MET A 320 -29.94 -18.03 0.21
N ASP A 321 -31.16 -18.35 -0.20
CA ASP A 321 -32.31 -17.47 0.01
C ASP A 321 -32.92 -17.66 1.41
N ASN A 322 -33.99 -16.92 1.68
CA ASN A 322 -34.67 -16.97 2.97
C ASN A 322 -35.33 -18.34 3.24
N ILE A 323 -35.69 -19.11 2.21
CA ILE A 323 -36.29 -20.44 2.35
C ILE A 323 -35.21 -21.42 2.79
N ARG A 324 -34.05 -21.42 2.12
CA ARG A 324 -32.93 -22.27 2.49
C ARG A 324 -32.41 -21.97 3.89
N ILE A 325 -32.33 -20.69 4.27
CA ILE A 325 -31.93 -20.28 5.63
C ILE A 325 -32.88 -20.84 6.70
N ARG A 326 -34.19 -20.92 6.42
CA ARG A 326 -35.20 -21.47 7.36
C ARG A 326 -35.03 -22.95 7.66
N GLU A 327 -34.47 -23.70 6.72
CA GLU A 327 -34.19 -25.13 6.88
C GLU A 327 -32.99 -25.36 7.79
N LEU A 328 -32.01 -24.45 7.76
CA LEU A 328 -30.75 -24.56 8.49
C LEU A 328 -30.80 -23.93 9.89
N LEU A 329 -31.49 -22.78 10.04
CA LEU A 329 -31.63 -22.11 11.32
C LEU A 329 -33.00 -22.37 11.96
N PRO A 330 -33.08 -22.56 13.28
CA PRO A 330 -34.36 -22.72 13.99
C PRO A 330 -35.15 -21.41 14.11
N HIS A 331 -34.50 -20.26 13.92
CA HIS A 331 -35.11 -18.94 14.03
C HIS A 331 -36.28 -18.75 13.07
N ARG A 332 -37.35 -18.11 13.53
CA ARG A 332 -38.53 -17.75 12.73
C ARG A 332 -38.86 -16.27 12.98
N TYR A 333 -39.59 -15.66 12.06
CA TYR A 333 -40.10 -14.30 12.26
C TYR A 333 -40.72 -14.14 13.67
N PRO A 334 -40.36 -13.10 14.43
CA PRO A 334 -39.54 -11.93 14.05
C PRO A 334 -38.03 -12.06 14.30
N MET A 335 -37.52 -13.24 14.65
CA MET A 335 -36.12 -13.46 15.04
C MET A 335 -35.25 -14.10 13.95
N GLN A 336 -35.78 -14.44 12.78
CA GLN A 336 -34.94 -14.75 11.62
C GLN A 336 -34.51 -13.44 10.97
N LEU A 337 -33.27 -13.03 11.20
CA LEU A 337 -32.81 -11.68 10.84
C LEU A 337 -32.03 -11.65 9.53
N VAL A 338 -31.42 -12.76 9.11
CA VAL A 338 -30.69 -12.85 7.84
C VAL A 338 -31.66 -13.20 6.72
N ASP A 339 -31.69 -12.38 5.67
CA ASP A 339 -32.59 -12.54 4.52
C ASP A 339 -32.00 -13.46 3.45
N LYS A 340 -30.69 -13.32 3.18
CA LYS A 340 -29.97 -14.13 2.19
C LYS A 340 -28.47 -14.19 2.47
N VAL A 341 -27.80 -15.19 1.90
CA VAL A 341 -26.34 -15.33 1.84
C VAL A 341 -25.91 -15.16 0.38
N VAL A 342 -24.97 -14.25 0.13
CA VAL A 342 -24.51 -13.89 -1.23
C VAL A 342 -23.11 -14.41 -1.54
N ALA A 343 -22.30 -14.69 -0.53
CA ALA A 343 -21.00 -15.31 -0.70
C ALA A 343 -20.66 -16.20 0.50
N MET A 344 -19.97 -17.30 0.26
CA MET A 344 -19.50 -18.22 1.28
C MET A 344 -18.20 -18.87 0.82
N GLY A 345 -17.19 -18.87 1.69
CA GLY A 345 -15.91 -19.56 1.52
C GLY A 345 -15.66 -20.51 2.69
N ALA A 346 -14.48 -21.14 2.73
CA ALA A 346 -14.15 -22.11 3.77
C ALA A 346 -14.18 -21.51 5.19
N THR A 347 -13.82 -20.24 5.35
CA THR A 347 -13.73 -19.57 6.65
C THR A 347 -14.51 -18.26 6.72
N THR A 348 -15.26 -17.91 5.67
CA THR A 348 -15.92 -16.60 5.54
C THR A 348 -17.33 -16.73 5.00
N ILE A 349 -18.24 -15.86 5.42
CA ILE A 349 -19.61 -15.77 4.88
C ILE A 349 -20.03 -14.30 4.75
N VAL A 350 -20.83 -14.03 3.72
CA VAL A 350 -21.48 -12.74 3.49
C VAL A 350 -23.00 -12.90 3.48
N GLY A 351 -23.67 -12.30 4.46
CA GLY A 351 -25.12 -12.27 4.58
C GLY A 351 -25.70 -10.88 4.34
N VAL A 352 -27.00 -10.82 4.06
CA VAL A 352 -27.74 -9.58 3.83
C VAL A 352 -28.96 -9.51 4.75
N LYS A 353 -29.24 -8.32 5.27
CA LYS A 353 -30.53 -7.98 5.92
C LYS A 353 -31.03 -6.63 5.40
N ASN A 354 -32.27 -6.59 4.93
CA ASN A 354 -32.94 -5.36 4.56
C ASN A 354 -33.74 -4.84 5.76
N ILE A 355 -33.61 -3.55 6.05
CA ILE A 355 -34.28 -2.93 7.19
C ILE A 355 -35.54 -2.22 6.72
N THR A 356 -36.69 -2.75 7.14
CA THR A 356 -38.01 -2.17 6.84
C THR A 356 -38.59 -1.47 8.06
N ALA A 357 -39.33 -0.38 7.84
CA ALA A 357 -40.02 0.34 8.92
C ALA A 357 -41.05 -0.53 9.68
N ASN A 358 -41.49 -1.63 9.06
CA ASN A 358 -42.46 -2.57 9.64
C ASN A 358 -41.85 -3.59 10.62
N GLU A 359 -40.54 -3.54 10.88
CA GLU A 359 -39.92 -4.42 11.86
C GLU A 359 -40.48 -4.13 13.28
N PRO A 360 -40.88 -5.16 14.05
CA PRO A 360 -41.66 -4.97 15.28
C PRO A 360 -40.89 -4.19 16.36
N PHE A 361 -39.55 -4.25 16.34
CA PHE A 361 -38.73 -3.53 17.31
C PHE A 361 -38.76 -2.01 17.11
N PHE A 362 -39.11 -1.47 15.93
CA PHE A 362 -39.21 -0.03 15.74
C PHE A 362 -40.42 0.59 16.46
N GLN A 363 -41.46 -0.19 16.74
CA GLN A 363 -42.65 0.29 17.45
C GLN A 363 -42.36 0.63 18.92
N GLY A 364 -41.40 -0.05 19.54
CA GLY A 364 -41.13 0.05 20.99
C GLY A 364 -39.73 0.51 21.37
N HIS A 365 -38.73 0.41 20.49
CA HIS A 365 -37.35 0.78 20.84
C HIS A 365 -37.16 2.31 20.93
N PHE A 366 -37.46 3.03 19.84
CA PHE A 366 -37.46 4.51 19.78
C PHE A 366 -38.50 4.99 18.75
N PRO A 367 -39.77 5.21 19.14
CA PRO A 367 -40.85 5.45 18.18
C PRO A 367 -40.70 6.71 17.32
N GLN A 368 -40.05 7.75 17.84
CA GLN A 368 -39.81 9.02 17.14
C GLN A 368 -38.46 9.05 16.42
N GLU A 369 -37.61 8.04 16.64
CA GLU A 369 -36.26 7.96 16.09
C GLU A 369 -35.91 6.49 15.81
N PRO A 370 -36.50 5.87 14.77
CA PRO A 370 -36.41 4.45 14.56
C PRO A 370 -34.96 4.01 14.35
N VAL A 371 -34.42 3.23 15.30
CA VAL A 371 -33.07 2.66 15.24
C VAL A 371 -33.09 1.18 15.61
N MET A 372 -32.39 0.34 14.86
CA MET A 372 -32.32 -1.09 15.14
C MET A 372 -31.54 -1.35 16.44
N PRO A 373 -32.09 -2.07 17.42
CA PRO A 373 -31.39 -2.40 18.66
C PRO A 373 -30.04 -3.07 18.42
N GLY A 374 -29.00 -2.61 19.11
CA GLY A 374 -27.64 -3.15 18.95
C GLY A 374 -27.56 -4.66 19.17
N VAL A 375 -28.33 -5.20 20.14
CA VAL A 375 -28.41 -6.65 20.39
C VAL A 375 -28.93 -7.44 19.19
N LEU A 376 -29.87 -6.88 18.41
CA LEU A 376 -30.38 -7.53 17.20
C LEU A 376 -29.38 -7.43 16.04
N GLN A 377 -28.56 -6.37 16.01
CA GLN A 377 -27.46 -6.27 15.04
C GLN A 377 -26.43 -7.38 15.28
N ILE A 378 -26.07 -7.63 16.55
CA ILE A 378 -25.16 -8.72 16.93
C ILE A 378 -25.79 -10.09 16.66
N GLU A 379 -27.07 -10.28 17.00
CA GLU A 379 -27.81 -11.51 16.72
C GLU A 379 -27.85 -11.82 15.22
N ALA A 380 -28.08 -10.83 14.35
CA ALA A 380 -28.08 -11.03 12.90
C ALA A 380 -26.69 -11.45 12.38
N MET A 381 -25.62 -10.84 12.89
CA MET A 381 -24.25 -11.28 12.58
C MET A 381 -23.98 -12.70 13.08
N ALA A 382 -24.48 -13.05 14.28
CA ALA A 382 -24.33 -14.38 14.86
C ALA A 382 -25.06 -15.45 14.06
N GLN A 383 -26.28 -15.17 13.57
CA GLN A 383 -27.02 -16.05 12.66
C GLN A 383 -26.26 -16.29 11.35
N CYS A 384 -25.66 -15.23 10.78
CA CYS A 384 -24.82 -15.34 9.61
C CYS A 384 -23.61 -16.24 9.87
N GLY A 385 -22.89 -16.03 10.98
CA GLY A 385 -21.80 -16.92 11.40
C GLY A 385 -22.24 -18.35 11.68
N GLY A 386 -23.43 -18.54 12.24
CA GLY A 386 -24.04 -19.85 12.49
C GLY A 386 -24.26 -20.63 11.19
N LEU A 387 -24.72 -19.97 10.12
CA LEU A 387 -24.85 -20.60 8.79
C LEU A 387 -23.50 -21.08 8.24
N LEU A 388 -22.42 -20.31 8.44
CA LEU A 388 -21.07 -20.73 8.04
C LEU A 388 -20.63 -21.98 8.81
N VAL A 389 -20.82 -21.98 10.13
CA VAL A 389 -20.44 -23.10 10.98
C VAL A 389 -21.26 -24.36 10.66
N LEU A 390 -22.57 -24.21 10.48
CA LEU A 390 -23.46 -25.32 10.12
C LEU A 390 -23.16 -25.88 8.73
N SER A 391 -22.68 -25.07 7.78
CA SER A 391 -22.27 -25.56 6.46
C SER A 391 -21.09 -26.55 6.50
N GLN A 392 -20.38 -26.65 7.65
CA GLN A 392 -19.20 -27.49 7.84
C GLN A 392 -19.49 -28.81 8.57
N VAL A 393 -20.74 -29.06 8.99
CA VAL A 393 -21.13 -30.28 9.71
C VAL A 393 -22.07 -31.14 8.87
N GLU A 394 -22.03 -32.45 9.10
CA GLU A 394 -23.00 -33.38 8.51
C GLU A 394 -24.38 -33.21 9.16
N GLU A 395 -25.44 -33.31 8.34
CA GLU A 395 -26.85 -33.16 8.76
C GLU A 395 -27.07 -31.85 9.57
N PRO A 396 -26.80 -30.67 8.96
CA PRO A 396 -26.81 -29.38 9.67
C PRO A 396 -28.11 -29.08 10.42
N GLU A 397 -29.25 -29.58 9.94
CA GLU A 397 -30.57 -29.48 10.57
C GLU A 397 -30.65 -30.14 11.97
N ARG A 398 -29.70 -31.03 12.29
CA ARG A 398 -29.61 -31.69 13.60
C ARG A 398 -28.76 -30.93 14.61
N TRP A 399 -28.26 -29.75 14.27
CA TRP A 399 -27.41 -28.95 15.15
C TRP A 399 -27.98 -27.55 15.36
N SER A 400 -27.68 -26.97 16.52
CA SER A 400 -27.98 -25.58 16.86
C SER A 400 -26.71 -24.90 17.34
N THR A 401 -26.56 -23.62 17.00
CA THR A 401 -25.47 -22.77 17.50
C THR A 401 -25.97 -21.91 18.64
N TYR A 402 -25.42 -22.12 19.84
CA TYR A 402 -25.73 -21.35 21.04
C TYR A 402 -24.62 -20.36 21.35
N PHE A 403 -25.02 -19.16 21.72
CA PHE A 403 -24.10 -18.07 21.97
C PHE A 403 -23.42 -18.21 23.34
N LEU A 404 -22.09 -18.16 23.38
CA LEU A 404 -21.30 -18.27 24.61
C LEU A 404 -20.71 -16.94 25.06
N LYS A 405 -20.20 -16.12 24.13
CA LYS A 405 -19.43 -14.92 24.46
C LYS A 405 -19.51 -13.87 23.36
N ILE A 406 -19.53 -12.59 23.75
CA ILE A 406 -19.26 -11.45 22.87
C ILE A 406 -18.11 -10.64 23.45
N ASP A 407 -17.18 -10.22 22.60
CA ASP A 407 -16.12 -9.28 22.91
C ASP A 407 -16.01 -8.18 21.84
N ASN A 408 -15.30 -7.11 22.17
CA ASN A 408 -14.89 -6.06 21.22
C ASN A 408 -16.03 -5.42 20.41
N VAL A 409 -17.22 -5.33 20.98
CA VAL A 409 -18.38 -4.75 20.29
C VAL A 409 -18.19 -3.24 20.11
N LYS A 410 -18.35 -2.75 18.88
CA LYS A 410 -18.47 -1.32 18.61
C LYS A 410 -19.66 -1.04 17.71
N PHE A 411 -20.52 -0.12 18.14
CA PHE A 411 -21.58 0.46 17.30
C PHE A 411 -21.09 1.84 16.83
N ARG A 412 -20.91 1.99 15.52
CA ARG A 412 -20.27 3.17 14.92
C ARG A 412 -21.29 4.15 14.35
N GLN A 413 -22.40 3.63 13.81
CA GLN A 413 -23.45 4.43 13.19
C GLN A 413 -24.82 3.83 13.50
N LYS A 414 -25.87 4.65 13.39
CA LYS A 414 -27.26 4.19 13.54
C LYS A 414 -27.65 3.36 12.32
N VAL A 415 -28.43 2.32 12.56
CA VAL A 415 -29.11 1.53 11.51
C VAL A 415 -30.58 1.87 11.54
N VAL A 416 -31.13 2.31 10.42
CA VAL A 416 -32.47 2.89 10.31
C VAL A 416 -33.28 2.21 9.18
N PRO A 417 -34.61 2.37 9.15
CA PRO A 417 -35.42 1.92 8.01
C PRO A 417 -34.90 2.43 6.66
N GLY A 418 -34.81 1.54 5.68
CA GLY A 418 -34.26 1.81 4.35
C GLY A 418 -32.83 1.31 4.15
N ASP A 419 -32.09 1.02 5.23
CA ASP A 419 -30.73 0.49 5.13
C ASP A 419 -30.73 -0.95 4.58
N THR A 420 -29.72 -1.25 3.76
CA THR A 420 -29.31 -2.63 3.44
C THR A 420 -28.06 -2.96 4.23
N LEU A 421 -28.18 -3.90 5.15
CA LEU A 421 -27.06 -4.39 5.95
C LEU A 421 -26.35 -5.52 5.21
N LEU A 422 -25.04 -5.40 5.10
CA LEU A 422 -24.16 -6.51 4.71
C LEU A 422 -23.44 -7.00 5.96
N PHE A 423 -23.45 -8.31 6.19
CA PHE A 423 -22.66 -8.95 7.23
C PHE A 423 -21.47 -9.63 6.57
N ARG A 424 -20.24 -9.34 7.00
CA ARG A 424 -19.05 -10.14 6.69
C ARG A 424 -18.59 -10.82 7.97
N VAL A 425 -18.67 -12.14 8.02
CA VAL A 425 -18.25 -12.92 9.18
C VAL A 425 -17.15 -13.88 8.79
N GLU A 426 -16.12 -13.98 9.61
CA GLU A 426 -14.99 -14.88 9.41
C GLU A 426 -14.65 -15.68 10.67
N LEU A 427 -14.23 -16.93 10.49
CA LEU A 427 -13.72 -17.78 11.57
C LEU A 427 -12.35 -17.29 12.00
N LEU A 428 -12.18 -17.03 13.30
CA LEU A 428 -10.88 -16.67 13.88
C LEU A 428 -9.96 -17.89 14.03
N ASN A 429 -10.55 -19.06 14.26
CA ASN A 429 -9.86 -20.33 14.41
C ASN A 429 -10.71 -21.45 13.81
N PRO A 430 -10.10 -22.58 13.40
CA PRO A 430 -10.86 -23.79 13.05
C PRO A 430 -11.76 -24.21 14.21
N VAL A 431 -12.95 -24.72 13.89
CA VAL A 431 -13.90 -25.23 14.88
C VAL A 431 -13.24 -26.36 15.68
N ARG A 432 -13.21 -26.24 17.01
CA ARG A 432 -12.62 -27.24 17.92
C ARG A 432 -13.56 -27.53 19.07
N HIS A 433 -13.75 -28.81 19.40
CA HIS A 433 -14.63 -29.25 20.48
C HIS A 433 -16.06 -28.68 20.41
N GLY A 434 -16.56 -28.46 19.19
CA GLY A 434 -17.88 -27.83 18.97
C GLY A 434 -17.93 -26.35 19.34
N ILE A 435 -16.80 -25.66 19.49
CA ILE A 435 -16.73 -24.22 19.76
C ILE A 435 -16.18 -23.52 18.52
N SER A 436 -16.83 -22.41 18.14
CA SER A 436 -16.44 -21.56 17.04
C SER A 436 -16.35 -20.10 17.50
N SER A 437 -15.21 -19.47 17.25
CA SER A 437 -15.00 -18.03 17.48
C SER A 437 -14.92 -17.30 16.14
N MET A 438 -15.65 -16.21 16.03
CA MET A 438 -15.86 -15.47 14.80
C MET A 438 -15.64 -13.97 14.99
N GLN A 439 -15.14 -13.31 13.96
CA GLN A 439 -15.14 -11.86 13.83
C GLN A 439 -16.20 -11.45 12.82
N GLY A 440 -17.09 -10.55 13.21
CA GLY A 440 -18.16 -10.04 12.38
C GLY A 440 -18.05 -8.53 12.16
N TYR A 441 -18.33 -8.12 10.93
CA TYR A 441 -18.47 -6.74 10.52
C TYR A 441 -19.81 -6.54 9.84
N MET A 442 -20.46 -5.43 10.15
CA MET A 442 -21.74 -5.04 9.58
C MET A 442 -21.59 -3.71 8.85
N PHE A 443 -22.12 -3.63 7.63
CA PHE A 443 -21.95 -2.47 6.75
C PHE A 443 -23.28 -1.90 6.26
N VAL A 444 -23.29 -0.59 6.02
CA VAL A 444 -24.27 0.11 5.18
C VAL A 444 -23.49 0.84 4.08
N GLY A 445 -23.65 0.40 2.83
CA GLY A 445 -22.75 0.78 1.74
C GLY A 445 -21.30 0.42 2.09
N ASP A 446 -20.38 1.37 1.95
CA ASP A 446 -18.95 1.19 2.25
C ASP A 446 -18.60 1.40 3.74
N ASN A 447 -19.57 1.77 4.59
CA ASN A 447 -19.30 2.15 5.97
C ASN A 447 -19.54 0.98 6.93
N VAL A 448 -18.56 0.69 7.80
CA VAL A 448 -18.75 -0.20 8.94
C VAL A 448 -19.67 0.48 9.96
N VAL A 449 -20.84 -0.10 10.18
CA VAL A 449 -21.84 0.40 11.14
C VAL A 449 -21.77 -0.31 12.48
N ALA A 450 -21.34 -1.58 12.52
CA ALA A 450 -21.03 -2.32 13.75
C ALA A 450 -19.93 -3.37 13.53
N GLU A 451 -19.24 -3.73 14.61
CA GLU A 451 -18.30 -4.85 14.64
C GLU A 451 -18.39 -5.59 15.98
N ALA A 452 -18.12 -6.89 15.97
CA ALA A 452 -18.03 -7.70 17.19
C ALA A 452 -17.21 -8.98 16.97
N THR A 453 -16.55 -9.43 18.03
CA THR A 453 -16.06 -10.80 18.12
C THR A 453 -17.09 -11.62 18.91
N PHE A 454 -17.47 -12.80 18.43
CA PHE A 454 -18.43 -13.65 19.15
C PHE A 454 -18.05 -15.12 19.07
N THR A 455 -18.40 -15.87 20.12
CA THR A 455 -18.13 -17.30 20.24
C THR A 455 -19.44 -18.05 20.43
N ALA A 456 -19.60 -19.14 19.68
CA ALA A 456 -20.76 -20.02 19.74
C ALA A 456 -20.35 -21.48 20.01
N GLN A 457 -21.25 -22.21 20.65
CA GLN A 457 -21.19 -23.66 20.82
C GLN A 457 -22.17 -24.35 19.88
N ILE A 458 -21.70 -25.35 19.16
CA ILE A 458 -22.50 -26.22 18.30
C ILE A 458 -23.00 -27.37 19.16
N VAL A 459 -24.31 -27.51 19.28
CA VAL A 459 -24.97 -28.50 20.12
C VAL A 459 -25.93 -29.31 19.27
N LYS A 460 -25.91 -30.63 19.42
CA LYS A 460 -26.84 -31.51 18.70
C LYS A 460 -28.25 -31.33 19.26
N ASN A 461 -29.22 -31.14 18.37
CA ASN A 461 -30.63 -31.03 18.70
C ASN A 461 -31.10 -32.35 19.34
N LYS A 462 -31.95 -32.23 20.37
CA LYS A 462 -32.49 -33.39 21.10
C LYS A 462 -33.58 -34.11 20.32
#